data_AF-J0P2S0-F1
#
_entry.id   AF-J0P2S0-F1
#
_cell.length_a   1.000
_cell.length_b   1.000
_cell.length_c   1.000
_cell.angle_alpha   90.00
_cell.angle_beta   90.00
_cell.angle_gamma   90.00
#
_symmetry.space_group_name_H-M   'P 1'
#
loop_
_entity.id
_entity.type
_entity.pdbx_description
1 polymer ?
#
loop_
_entity_poly.entity_id
_entity_poly.type
_entity_poly.pdbx_seq_one_letter_code
_entity_poly.pdbx_strand_id
1 'polypeptide(L)' 'MSFSQSIISRETKRFMRAHHITQADLGQYLKITQSQVSARLRGTVRWTLDDLDRLCDLGVPVRIASGQEAWS' A
#
# COMPACT_ATOMS: atom_id res chain seq x y z
N MET A 1 10.98 7.44 4.50
CA MET A 1 9.90 6.92 3.62
C MET A 1 9.18 8.13 3.02
N SER A 2 8.89 8.16 1.71
CA SER A 2 8.15 9.30 1.11
C SER A 2 6.75 9.42 1.72
N PHE A 3 6.19 10.62 1.80
CA PHE A 3 4.85 10.88 2.34
C PHE A 3 3.79 9.98 1.70
N SER A 4 3.82 9.84 0.37
CA SER A 4 2.90 8.97 -0.37
C SER A 4 3.02 7.50 0.04
N GLN A 5 4.24 7.01 0.25
CA GLN A 5 4.50 5.61 0.67
C GLN A 5 3.93 5.32 2.07
N SER A 6 4.01 6.30 2.98
CA SER A 6 3.40 6.20 4.30
C SER A 6 1.87 6.23 4.26
N ILE A 7 1.28 7.07 3.39
CA ILE A 7 -0.16 7.12 3.17
C ILE A 7 -0.66 5.76 2.66
N ILE A 8 -0.04 5.22 1.61
CA ILE A 8 -0.42 3.92 1.03
C ILE A 8 -0.41 2.85 2.12
N SER A 9 0.68 2.75 2.87
CA SER A 9 0.81 1.75 3.94
C SER A 9 -0.27 1.89 5.02
N ARG A 10 -0.69 3.13 5.34
CA ARG A 10 -1.74 3.39 6.32
C ARG A 10 -3.12 2.99 5.80
N GLU A 11 -3.47 3.39 4.57
CA GLU A 11 -4.77 3.04 3.99
C GLU A 11 -4.88 1.53 3.74
N THR A 12 -3.80 0.87 3.30
CA THR A 12 -3.76 -0.59 3.18
C THR A 12 -3.99 -1.27 4.53
N LYS A 13 -3.32 -0.82 5.61
CA LYS A 13 -3.56 -1.37 6.97
C LYS A 13 -5.00 -1.16 7.42
N ARG A 14 -5.56 0.02 7.15
CA ARG A 14 -6.94 0.36 7.50
C ARG A 14 -7.94 -0.54 6.76
N PHE A 15 -7.75 -0.71 5.46
CA PHE A 15 -8.54 -1.63 4.64
C PHE A 15 -8.46 -3.06 5.17
N MET A 16 -7.25 -3.58 5.40
CA MET A 16 -7.07 -4.92 5.94
C MET A 16 -7.83 -5.13 7.26
N ARG A 17 -7.76 -4.15 8.17
CA ARG A 17 -8.48 -4.20 9.45
C ARG A 17 -10.00 -4.16 9.26
N ALA A 18 -10.50 -3.32 8.36
CA ALA A 18 -11.93 -3.17 8.11
C ALA A 18 -12.55 -4.40 7.44
N HIS A 19 -11.79 -5.11 6.62
CA HIS A 19 -12.24 -6.27 5.86
C HIS A 19 -11.78 -7.62 6.44
N HIS A 20 -11.12 -7.62 7.60
CA HIS A 20 -10.55 -8.82 8.24
C HIS A 20 -9.57 -9.61 7.33
N ILE A 21 -8.83 -8.89 6.49
CA ILE A 21 -7.86 -9.46 5.53
C ILE A 21 -6.48 -9.52 6.18
N THR A 22 -5.82 -10.68 6.11
CA THR A 22 -4.46 -10.86 6.63
C THR A 22 -3.41 -10.38 5.61
N GLN A 23 -2.14 -10.27 6.03
CA GLN A 23 -1.05 -9.96 5.10
C GLN A 23 -0.83 -11.08 4.07
N ALA A 24 -1.20 -12.32 4.39
CA ALA A 24 -1.12 -13.45 3.46
C ALA A 24 -2.20 -13.34 2.39
N ASP A 25 -3.44 -13.06 2.79
CA ASP A 25 -4.56 -12.84 1.86
C ASP A 25 -4.27 -11.66 0.93
N LEU A 26 -3.80 -10.53 1.48
CA LEU A 26 -3.38 -9.39 0.67
C LEU A 26 -2.24 -9.77 -0.29
N GLY A 27 -1.31 -10.61 0.14
CA GLY A 27 -0.25 -11.13 -0.73
C GLY A 27 -0.80 -11.89 -1.93
N GLN A 28 -1.83 -12.73 -1.74
CA GLN A 28 -2.48 -13.44 -2.84
C GLN A 28 -3.09 -12.49 -3.87
N TYR A 29 -3.81 -11.45 -3.43
CA TYR A 29 -4.36 -10.44 -4.34
C TYR A 29 -3.28 -9.67 -5.10
N LEU A 30 -2.21 -9.30 -4.40
CA LEU A 30 -1.09 -8.55 -4.98
C LEU A 30 -0.11 -9.41 -5.77
N LYS A 31 -0.30 -10.75 -5.78
CA LYS A 31 0.61 -11.75 -6.38
C LYS A 31 2.04 -11.67 -5.83
N ILE A 32 2.16 -11.44 -4.52
CA ILE A 32 3.42 -11.40 -3.77
C ILE A 32 3.30 -12.21 -2.48
N THR A 33 4.42 -12.51 -1.83
CA THR A 33 4.40 -13.24 -0.55
C THR A 33 3.93 -12.35 0.60
N GLN A 34 3.45 -12.98 1.67
CA GLN A 34 3.14 -12.29 2.93
C GLN A 34 4.35 -11.50 3.48
N SER A 35 5.57 -12.05 3.37
CA SER A 35 6.79 -11.38 3.81
C SER A 35 7.09 -10.12 2.98
N GLN A 36 6.81 -10.15 1.68
CA GLN A 36 6.91 -9.00 0.79
C GLN A 36 5.86 -7.92 1.09
N VAL A 37 4.65 -8.32 1.50
CA VAL A 37 3.63 -7.38 2.04
C VAL A 37 4.13 -6.75 3.33
N SER A 38 4.64 -7.55 4.28
CA SER A 38 5.19 -7.06 5.55
C SER A 38 6.31 -6.04 5.35
N ALA A 39 7.22 -6.31 4.41
CA ALA A 39 8.31 -5.40 4.06
C ALA A 39 7.80 -4.03 3.58
N ARG A 40 6.74 -4.01 2.77
CA ARG A 40 6.09 -2.76 2.31
C ARG A 40 5.39 -2.03 3.45
N LEU A 41 4.63 -2.76 4.27
CA LEU A 41 3.91 -2.19 5.41
C LEU A 41 4.82 -1.63 6.51
N ARG A 42 6.06 -2.15 6.62
CA ARG A 42 7.12 -1.62 7.48
C ARG A 42 7.97 -0.54 6.81
N GLY A 43 7.80 -0.34 5.50
CA GLY A 43 8.51 0.67 4.73
C GLY A 43 9.94 0.31 4.34
N THR A 44 10.33 -0.95 4.46
CA THR A 44 11.65 -1.44 4.00
C THR A 44 11.66 -1.66 2.49
N VAL A 45 10.50 -1.90 1.89
CA VAL A 45 10.28 -1.98 0.43
C VAL A 45 9.23 -0.93 0.04
N ARG A 46 9.41 -0.28 -1.10
CA ARG A 46 8.43 0.69 -1.61
C ARG A 46 7.27 -0.03 -2.30
N TRP A 47 6.08 0.55 -2.17
CA TRP A 47 4.94 0.26 -3.04
C TRP A 47 5.27 0.71 -4.47
N THR A 48 5.09 -0.20 -5.43
CA THR A 48 5.23 0.07 -6.87
C THR A 48 3.91 0.53 -7.47
N LEU A 49 3.91 1.04 -8.70
CA LEU A 49 2.66 1.37 -9.41
C LEU A 49 1.79 0.13 -9.61
N ASP A 50 2.36 -1.02 -9.97
CA ASP A 50 1.60 -2.27 -10.08
C ASP A 50 0.95 -2.69 -8.75
N ASP A 51 1.61 -2.43 -7.62
CA ASP A 51 0.98 -2.69 -6.33
C ASP A 51 -0.22 -1.75 -6.13
N LEU A 52 -0.12 -0.49 -6.56
CA LEU A 52 -1.21 0.48 -6.42
C LEU A 52 -2.40 0.14 -7.31
N ASP A 53 -2.17 -0.25 -8.56
CA ASP A 53 -3.24 -0.68 -9.46
C ASP A 53 -4.03 -1.84 -8.83
N ARG A 54 -3.32 -2.85 -8.30
CA ARG A 54 -3.96 -3.99 -7.63
C ARG A 54 -4.65 -3.61 -6.32
N LEU A 55 -4.11 -2.66 -5.56
CA LEU A 55 -4.76 -2.15 -4.35
C LEU A 55 -6.05 -1.39 -4.70
N CYS A 56 -6.03 -0.60 -5.78
CA CYS A 56 -7.21 0.10 -6.30
C CYS A 56 -8.28 -0.89 -6.78
N ASP A 57 -7.89 -1.93 -7.52
CA ASP A 57 -8.80 -3.00 -7.96
C ASP A 57 -9.44 -3.74 -6.77
N LEU A 58 -8.70 -3.87 -5.66
CA LEU A 58 -9.18 -4.46 -4.41
C LEU A 58 -10.10 -3.51 -3.61
N GLY A 59 -10.19 -2.23 -3.99
CA GLY A 59 -11.00 -1.22 -3.32
C GLY A 59 -10.29 -0.46 -2.19
N VAL A 60 -8.97 -0.56 -2.08
CA VAL A 60 -8.19 0.24 -1.13
C VAL A 60 -8.22 1.70 -1.60
N PRO A 61 -8.64 2.66 -0.75
CA PRO A 61 -8.78 4.07 -1.15
C PRO A 61 -7.40 4.76 -1.19
N VAL A 62 -6.56 4.38 -2.14
CA VAL A 62 -5.25 5.01 -2.35
C VAL A 62 -5.44 6.34 -3.06
N ARG A 63 -5.30 7.45 -2.34
CA ARG A 63 -5.12 8.77 -2.95
C ARG A 63 -3.65 9.13 -2.95
N ILE A 64 -3.04 9.19 -4.14
CA ILE A 64 -1.73 9.80 -4.28
C ILE A 64 -1.94 11.30 -4.10
N ALA A 65 -1.54 11.84 -2.96
CA ALA A 65 -1.30 13.26 -2.87
C ALA A 65 -0.11 13.53 -3.79
N SER A 66 -0.34 14.12 -4.97
CA SER A 66 0.72 14.80 -5.69
C SER A 66 1.21 15.87 -4.74
N GLY A 67 2.34 15.62 -4.06
CA GLY A 67 3.00 16.68 -3.33
C GLY A 67 3.21 17.79 -4.35
N GLN A 68 2.59 18.94 -4.15
CA GLN A 68 3.21 20.15 -4.67
C GLN A 68 4.54 20.23 -3.92
N GLU A 69 5.59 19.66 -4.52
CA GLU A 69 6.94 20.12 -4.26
C GLU A 69 6.90 21.59 -4.69
N ALA A 70 6.65 22.46 -3.72
CA ALA A 70 6.83 23.89 -3.88
C ALA A 70 8.32 24.06 -4.19
N TRP A 71 8.62 24.23 -5.48
CA TRP A 71 9.91 24.71 -5.94
C TRP A 71 10.14 26.03 -5.19
N SER A 72 11.05 26.02 -4.22
CA SER A 72 11.57 27.20 -3.53
C SER A 72 12.97 27.47 -4.05
#